data_AF-A0A2E3HD67-F1
#
_entry.id   AF-A0A2E3HD67-F1
#
_cell.length_a   1.000
_cell.length_b   1.000
_cell.length_c   1.000
_cell.angle_alpha   90.00
_cell.angle_beta   90.00
_cell.angle_gamma   90.00
#
_symmetry.space_group_name_H-M   'P 1'
#
loop_
_entity.id
_entity.type
_entity.pdbx_description
1 polymer ?
#
loop_
_entity_poly.entity_id
_entity_poly.type
_entity_poly.pdbx_seq_one_letter_code
_entity_poly.pdbx_strand_id
1 'polypeptide(L)'
;MKSRLFVFPLFLITSLVGTGENPHAVFVVGTTHYRPGKTIPALAKQIEENFGWKTTVIQPEGNPEKNEKGISGLEALKEADVAIFYLRFLTLPEEQLAHIESYLKSGKPVVGFRTSTHAFFYPEDHVLAKWNDGFGKDAMGSKYFIHGKGSTTVEPVQKQRGHEIFTGYNQAAPRKAAGTLYLSDLPENATVLMTGTGKFKRTGTVTNSFGTHELKAEMTDDVVWAWENRWGGRVFGTTLGHPGTFADANFVRLFINGIHWAAGKPVPPASAKIEPIGAEQGPKKNSQR
;
A
#
# COMPACT_ATOMS: atom_id res chain seq x y z
N MET A 1 -19.44 -63.45 -7.38
CA MET A 1 -19.45 -61.98 -7.19
C MET A 1 -18.47 -61.63 -6.07
N LYS A 2 -17.33 -60.99 -6.37
CA LYS A 2 -16.35 -60.55 -5.37
C LYS A 2 -16.35 -59.02 -5.36
N SER A 3 -16.80 -58.42 -4.27
CA SER A 3 -16.76 -56.99 -4.01
C SER A 3 -15.31 -56.56 -3.76
N ARG A 4 -14.87 -55.48 -4.42
CA ARG A 4 -13.61 -54.81 -4.11
C ARG A 4 -13.92 -53.58 -3.26
N LEU A 5 -13.45 -53.59 -2.02
CA LEU A 5 -13.47 -52.45 -1.12
C LEU A 5 -12.42 -51.44 -1.60
N PHE A 6 -12.84 -50.21 -1.92
CA PHE A 6 -11.92 -49.08 -2.11
C PHE A 6 -11.74 -48.38 -0.77
N VAL A 7 -10.50 -48.42 -0.25
CA VAL A 7 -10.10 -47.62 0.91
C VAL A 7 -9.59 -46.28 0.38
N PHE A 8 -10.33 -45.20 0.67
CA PHE A 8 -9.85 -43.84 0.44
C PHE A 8 -8.95 -43.42 1.61
N PRO A 9 -7.74 -42.88 1.36
CA PRO A 9 -6.90 -42.36 2.43
C PRO A 9 -7.51 -41.04 2.92
N LEU A 10 -7.91 -41.02 4.18
CA LEU A 10 -8.34 -39.81 4.87
C LEU A 10 -7.11 -38.93 5.13
N PHE A 11 -6.89 -37.91 4.30
CA PHE A 11 -5.91 -36.87 4.59
C PHE A 11 -6.45 -36.00 5.72
N LEU A 12 -5.95 -36.26 6.93
CA LEU A 12 -6.17 -35.40 8.09
C LEU A 12 -5.34 -34.13 7.89
N ILE A 13 -5.96 -33.04 7.43
CA ILE A 13 -5.36 -31.70 7.48
C ILE A 13 -5.38 -31.29 8.95
N THR A 14 -4.29 -31.55 9.66
CA THR A 14 -4.06 -30.95 10.97
C THR A 14 -3.79 -29.46 10.77
N SER A 15 -4.83 -28.64 10.96
CA SER A 15 -4.69 -27.20 11.18
C SER A 15 -3.84 -27.02 12.44
N LEU A 16 -2.54 -26.76 12.29
CA LEU A 16 -1.76 -26.18 13.37
C LEU A 16 -2.33 -24.78 13.61
N VAL A 17 -3.26 -24.67 14.56
CA VAL A 17 -3.57 -23.39 15.20
C VAL A 17 -2.31 -23.02 15.95
N GLY A 18 -1.45 -22.24 15.28
CA GLY A 18 -0.26 -21.69 15.92
C GLY A 18 -0.70 -20.90 17.15
N THR A 19 -0.21 -21.30 18.31
CA THR A 19 -0.33 -20.57 19.59
C THR A 19 0.60 -19.35 19.60
N GLY A 20 0.67 -18.63 18.48
CA GLY A 20 1.61 -17.53 18.25
C GLY A 20 0.98 -16.19 18.59
N GLU A 21 1.77 -15.29 19.16
CA GLU A 21 1.39 -13.93 19.51
C GLU A 21 0.64 -13.20 18.38
N ASN A 22 -0.20 -12.24 18.76
CA ASN A 22 -0.96 -11.42 17.84
C ASN A 22 -0.01 -10.76 16.81
N PRO A 23 -0.29 -10.84 15.49
CA PRO A 23 0.59 -10.27 14.48
C PRO A 23 0.80 -8.78 14.71
N HIS A 24 2.04 -8.32 14.55
CA HIS A 24 2.41 -6.93 14.80
C HIS A 24 2.55 -6.14 13.50
N ALA A 25 1.60 -5.23 13.26
CA ALA A 25 1.64 -4.29 12.15
C ALA A 25 2.24 -2.94 12.59
N VAL A 26 3.33 -2.52 11.93
CA VAL A 26 3.95 -1.21 12.15
C VAL A 26 3.62 -0.29 10.99
N PHE A 27 2.93 0.81 11.26
CA PHE A 27 2.58 1.84 10.28
C PHE A 27 3.57 3.00 10.39
N VAL A 28 4.17 3.38 9.27
CA VAL A 28 5.11 4.52 9.20
C VAL A 28 4.49 5.63 8.35
N VAL A 29 4.13 6.71 9.02
CA VAL A 29 3.57 7.92 8.41
C VAL A 29 4.68 8.95 8.24
N GLY A 30 5.01 9.23 6.98
CA GLY A 30 6.14 10.09 6.60
C GLY A 30 5.76 11.19 5.62
N THR A 31 4.51 11.66 5.66
CA THR A 31 4.08 12.80 4.86
C THR A 31 2.84 13.46 5.46
N THR A 32 2.67 14.75 5.18
CA THR A 32 1.39 15.47 5.40
C THR A 32 0.52 15.50 4.14
N HIS A 33 1.11 15.15 2.98
CA HIS A 33 0.39 15.07 1.72
C HIS A 33 -0.68 13.99 1.81
N TYR A 34 -1.91 14.30 1.40
CA TYR A 34 -3.08 13.43 1.58
C TYR A 34 -3.43 13.13 3.05
N ARG A 35 -2.88 13.87 4.02
CA ARG A 35 -3.25 13.81 5.45
C ARG A 35 -3.29 12.38 6.04
N PRO A 36 -2.31 11.49 5.80
CA PRO A 36 -2.31 10.13 6.33
C PRO A 36 -2.37 10.09 7.86
N GLY A 37 -1.91 11.13 8.54
CA GLY A 37 -2.06 11.24 9.99
C GLY A 37 -3.49 11.31 10.52
N LYS A 38 -4.50 11.45 9.63
CA LYS A 38 -5.92 11.27 9.97
C LYS A 38 -6.48 9.90 9.60
N THR A 39 -5.89 9.22 8.62
CA THR A 39 -6.45 7.97 8.08
C THR A 39 -5.75 6.73 8.62
N ILE A 40 -4.43 6.77 8.79
CA ILE A 40 -3.63 5.62 9.22
C ILE A 40 -3.87 5.22 10.67
N PRO A 41 -3.96 6.14 11.66
CA PRO A 41 -4.33 5.77 13.01
C PRO A 41 -5.70 5.06 13.10
N ALA A 42 -6.69 5.52 12.31
CA ALA A 42 -8.01 4.90 12.26
C ALA A 42 -8.00 3.54 11.56
N LEU A 43 -7.16 3.36 10.53
CA LEU A 43 -6.96 2.06 9.88
C LEU A 43 -6.32 1.06 10.86
N ALA A 44 -5.25 1.48 11.55
CA ALA A 44 -4.56 0.67 12.55
C ALA A 44 -5.52 0.25 13.68
N LYS A 45 -6.28 1.20 14.23
CA LYS A 45 -7.31 0.94 15.23
C LYS A 45 -8.35 -0.08 14.77
N GLN A 46 -8.85 0.06 13.53
CA GLN A 46 -9.82 -0.89 12.98
C GLN A 46 -9.21 -2.30 12.84
N ILE A 47 -7.92 -2.41 12.53
CA ILE A 47 -7.22 -3.68 12.45
C ILE A 47 -7.03 -4.33 13.83
N GLU A 48 -6.67 -3.52 14.83
CA GLU A 48 -6.54 -3.94 16.23
C GLU A 48 -7.88 -4.41 16.80
N GLU A 49 -8.93 -3.58 16.71
CA GLU A 49 -10.23 -3.86 17.33
C GLU A 49 -10.98 -5.02 16.66
N ASN A 50 -10.91 -5.14 15.33
CA ASN A 50 -11.73 -6.13 14.60
C ASN A 50 -10.99 -7.44 14.31
N PHE A 51 -9.66 -7.45 14.30
CA PHE A 51 -8.86 -8.62 13.91
C PHE A 51 -7.82 -9.02 14.94
N GLY A 52 -7.69 -8.30 16.06
CA GLY A 52 -6.86 -8.68 17.19
C GLY A 52 -5.35 -8.54 16.95
N TRP A 53 -4.94 -7.75 15.97
CA TRP A 53 -3.52 -7.50 15.71
C TRP A 53 -2.96 -6.49 16.71
N LYS A 54 -1.67 -6.63 17.05
CA LYS A 54 -0.94 -5.54 17.68
C LYS A 54 -0.64 -4.49 16.61
N THR A 55 -0.85 -3.21 16.91
CA THR A 55 -0.49 -2.14 15.98
C THR A 55 0.42 -1.09 16.63
N THR A 56 1.41 -0.62 15.88
CA THR A 56 2.23 0.55 16.24
C THR A 56 2.12 1.57 15.12
N VAL A 57 1.79 2.82 15.44
CA VAL A 57 1.74 3.90 14.47
C VAL A 57 2.85 4.90 14.76
N ILE A 58 3.84 4.94 13.88
CA ILE A 58 4.90 5.95 13.88
C ILE A 58 4.40 7.14 13.07
N GLN A 59 4.10 8.23 13.78
CA GLN A 59 3.63 9.47 13.18
C GLN A 59 4.30 10.65 13.90
N PRO A 60 5.27 11.33 13.27
CA PRO A 60 5.94 12.46 13.88
C PRO A 60 5.02 13.68 13.92
N GLU A 61 5.36 14.63 14.80
CA GLU A 61 4.73 15.95 14.80
C GLU A 61 5.20 16.80 13.61
N GLY A 62 4.34 17.72 13.16
CA GLY A 62 4.69 18.65 12.08
C GLY A 62 4.74 18.01 10.69
N ASN A 63 5.59 18.56 9.81
CA ASN A 63 5.76 18.05 8.44
C ASN A 63 7.06 17.23 8.32
N PRO A 64 6.98 15.89 8.15
CA PRO A 64 8.16 15.02 8.03
C PRO A 64 9.10 15.42 6.88
N GLU A 65 8.53 15.90 5.77
CA GLU A 65 9.27 16.33 4.56
C GLU A 65 10.16 17.57 4.79
N LYS A 66 9.98 18.25 5.93
CA LYS A 66 10.76 19.44 6.31
C LYS A 66 11.49 19.26 7.64
N ASN A 67 11.57 18.02 8.14
CA ASN A 67 12.21 17.73 9.42
C ASN A 67 13.57 17.08 9.21
N GLU A 68 14.65 17.86 9.39
CA GLU A 68 16.02 17.37 9.29
C GLU A 68 16.36 16.32 10.35
N LYS A 69 15.64 16.29 11.47
CA LYS A 69 15.79 15.25 12.50
C LYS A 69 15.11 13.91 12.12
N GLY A 70 14.42 13.86 10.98
CA GLY A 70 13.74 12.67 10.48
C GLY A 70 12.49 12.28 11.28
N ILE A 71 12.32 10.98 11.50
CA ILE A 71 11.17 10.36 12.15
C ILE A 71 11.67 9.38 13.23
N SER A 72 11.43 9.71 14.50
CA SER A 72 11.75 8.83 15.63
C SER A 72 10.80 7.62 15.71
N GLY A 73 11.25 6.52 16.32
CA GLY A 73 10.43 5.32 16.56
C GLY A 73 10.61 4.21 15.52
N LEU A 74 11.45 4.40 14.51
CA LEU A 74 11.70 3.43 13.44
C LEU A 74 12.31 2.10 13.94
N GLU A 75 12.92 2.08 15.12
CA GLU A 75 13.39 0.87 15.79
C GLU A 75 12.28 -0.16 16.02
N ALA A 76 11.01 0.26 16.09
CA ALA A 76 9.86 -0.62 16.20
C ALA A 76 9.72 -1.60 15.01
N LEU A 77 10.29 -1.26 13.84
CA LEU A 77 10.30 -2.14 12.67
C LEU A 77 11.00 -3.48 12.94
N LYS A 78 11.94 -3.54 13.88
CA LYS A 78 12.63 -4.78 14.24
C LYS A 78 11.65 -5.89 14.65
N GLU A 79 10.63 -5.51 15.41
CA GLU A 79 9.62 -6.40 15.98
C GLU A 79 8.34 -6.48 15.12
N ALA A 80 8.33 -5.91 13.92
CA ALA A 80 7.18 -5.93 13.04
C ALA A 80 7.08 -7.28 12.30
N ASP A 81 5.85 -7.78 12.10
CA ASP A 81 5.54 -8.86 11.16
C ASP A 81 5.17 -8.33 9.77
N VAL A 82 4.68 -7.10 9.70
CA VAL A 82 4.45 -6.35 8.46
C VAL A 82 4.66 -4.86 8.71
N ALA A 83 5.29 -4.18 7.74
CA ALA A 83 5.47 -2.75 7.75
C ALA A 83 4.58 -2.11 6.68
N ILE A 84 3.85 -1.07 7.08
CA ILE A 84 2.92 -0.33 6.25
C ILE A 84 3.46 1.09 6.07
N PHE A 85 3.82 1.45 4.85
CA PHE A 85 4.45 2.73 4.53
C PHE A 85 3.50 3.70 3.85
N TYR A 86 3.41 4.91 4.40
CA TYR A 86 2.81 6.08 3.77
C TYR A 86 3.80 7.24 3.85
N LEU A 87 4.82 7.19 2.97
CA LEU A 87 5.97 8.10 2.98
C LEU A 87 5.99 8.97 1.72
N ARG A 88 6.70 10.09 1.78
CA ARG A 88 6.96 10.94 0.62
C ARG A 88 8.18 11.82 0.85
N PHE A 89 9.09 11.89 -0.11
CA PHE A 89 10.20 12.87 -0.19
C PHE A 89 10.91 13.15 1.14
N LEU A 90 11.17 12.11 1.93
CA LEU A 90 11.92 12.22 3.17
C LEU A 90 13.42 12.32 2.90
N THR A 91 14.12 12.98 3.83
CA THR A 91 15.58 12.95 3.94
C THR A 91 15.95 12.51 5.36
N LEU A 92 15.77 11.22 5.65
CA LEU A 92 16.06 10.67 6.97
C LEU A 92 17.57 10.65 7.23
N PRO A 93 18.01 10.88 8.48
CA PRO A 93 19.38 10.56 8.89
C PRO A 93 19.72 9.09 8.60
N GLU A 94 21.00 8.80 8.33
CA GLU A 94 21.48 7.45 7.97
C GLU A 94 21.05 6.39 8.98
N GLU A 95 21.18 6.68 10.28
CA GLU A 95 20.82 5.76 11.36
C GLU A 95 19.33 5.39 11.34
N GLN A 96 18.46 6.35 10.98
CA GLN A 96 17.03 6.11 10.88
C GLN A 96 16.68 5.30 9.64
N LEU A 97 17.29 5.62 8.49
CA LEU A 97 17.09 4.83 7.28
C LEU A 97 17.60 3.39 7.44
N ALA A 98 18.64 3.18 8.25
CA ALA A 98 19.18 1.85 8.53
C ALA A 98 18.15 0.92 9.19
N HIS A 99 17.18 1.43 9.95
CA HIS A 99 16.07 0.63 10.47
C HIS A 99 15.15 0.13 9.35
N ILE A 100 14.82 0.98 8.38
CA ILE A 100 14.02 0.61 7.21
C ILE A 100 14.79 -0.39 6.34
N GLU A 101 16.07 -0.12 6.06
CA GLU A 101 16.91 -1.01 5.26
C GLU A 101 17.07 -2.40 5.92
N SER A 102 17.27 -2.44 7.25
CA SER A 102 17.36 -3.70 8.00
C SER A 102 16.05 -4.48 7.95
N TYR A 103 14.91 -3.79 8.09
CA TYR A 103 13.59 -4.42 7.94
C TYR A 103 13.43 -5.04 6.54
N LEU A 104 13.72 -4.28 5.49
CA LEU A 104 13.61 -4.76 4.11
C LEU A 104 14.50 -5.98 3.86
N LYS A 105 15.77 -5.92 4.28
CA LYS A 105 16.74 -7.02 4.14
C LYS A 105 16.38 -8.28 4.92
N SER A 106 15.51 -8.19 5.92
CA SER A 106 15.01 -9.36 6.64
C SER A 106 14.01 -10.19 5.83
N GLY A 107 13.57 -9.70 4.66
CA GLY A 107 12.60 -10.39 3.81
C GLY A 107 11.18 -10.37 4.38
N LYS A 108 10.91 -9.48 5.35
CA LYS A 108 9.58 -9.35 5.94
C LYS A 108 8.61 -8.60 5.02
N PRO A 109 7.30 -8.87 5.13
CA PRO A 109 6.25 -8.27 4.32
C PRO A 109 6.22 -6.73 4.30
N VAL A 110 5.91 -6.16 3.14
CA VAL A 110 5.79 -4.72 2.92
C VAL A 110 4.41 -4.39 2.38
N VAL A 111 3.81 -3.34 2.93
CA VAL A 111 2.64 -2.69 2.34
C VAL A 111 3.00 -1.25 2.08
N GLY A 112 2.61 -0.71 0.93
CA GLY A 112 2.73 0.73 0.74
C GLY A 112 1.59 1.31 -0.08
N PHE A 113 1.13 2.46 0.42
CA PHE A 113 0.14 3.28 -0.23
C PHE A 113 0.82 4.32 -1.12
N ARG A 114 0.05 5.03 -1.97
CA ARG A 114 0.51 6.36 -2.41
C ARG A 114 0.86 7.13 -1.13
N THR A 115 2.00 7.78 -1.00
CA THR A 115 2.96 8.21 -2.03
C THR A 115 4.30 7.48 -1.94
N SER A 116 4.33 6.30 -1.31
CA SER A 116 5.56 5.60 -0.93
C SER A 116 6.42 5.13 -2.11
N THR A 117 5.93 5.16 -3.35
CA THR A 117 6.74 4.95 -4.56
C THR A 117 7.82 6.02 -4.78
N HIS A 118 7.75 7.13 -4.04
CA HIS A 118 8.77 8.18 -3.95
C HIS A 118 8.97 8.60 -2.48
N ALA A 119 9.27 7.62 -1.63
CA ALA A 119 9.45 7.82 -0.20
C ALA A 119 10.58 8.79 0.16
N PHE A 120 11.65 8.88 -0.64
CA PHE A 120 12.85 9.64 -0.33
C PHE A 120 13.25 10.63 -1.44
N PHE A 121 13.93 11.71 -1.05
CA PHE A 121 14.44 12.73 -1.97
C PHE A 121 15.69 13.43 -1.42
N TYR A 122 16.80 12.69 -1.33
CA TYR A 122 18.11 13.21 -0.95
C TYR A 122 18.78 13.98 -2.11
N PRO A 123 19.71 14.93 -1.82
CA PRO A 123 20.61 15.50 -2.81
C PRO A 123 21.36 14.42 -3.60
N GLU A 124 21.70 14.69 -4.87
CA GLU A 124 22.30 13.69 -5.78
C GLU A 124 23.65 13.14 -5.31
N ASP A 125 24.44 13.96 -4.61
CA ASP A 125 25.75 13.62 -4.05
C ASP A 125 25.67 12.98 -2.66
N HIS A 126 24.46 12.88 -2.08
CA HIS A 126 24.25 12.28 -0.77
C HIS A 126 24.43 10.76 -0.83
N VAL A 127 25.06 10.16 0.19
CA VAL A 127 25.32 8.70 0.25
C VAL A 127 24.04 7.85 0.21
N LEU A 128 22.91 8.42 0.62
CA LEU A 128 21.59 7.80 0.60
C LEU A 128 20.78 8.09 -0.68
N ALA A 129 21.31 8.85 -1.66
CA ALA A 129 20.60 9.22 -2.89
C ALA A 129 20.08 8.01 -3.69
N LYS A 130 20.75 6.84 -3.56
CA LYS A 130 20.28 5.57 -4.11
C LYS A 130 18.82 5.24 -3.72
N TRP A 131 18.36 5.70 -2.57
CA TRP A 131 17.02 5.44 -2.06
C TRP A 131 15.92 6.28 -2.69
N ASN A 132 16.27 7.36 -3.41
CA ASN A 132 15.31 8.22 -4.12
C ASN A 132 14.47 7.40 -5.11
N ASP A 133 15.15 6.54 -5.88
CA ASP A 133 14.50 5.53 -6.74
C ASP A 133 14.41 4.16 -6.04
N GLY A 134 15.41 3.82 -5.21
CA GLY A 134 15.59 2.49 -4.65
C GLY A 134 14.42 2.01 -3.81
N PHE A 135 13.83 2.86 -2.96
CA PHE A 135 12.68 2.40 -2.16
C PHE A 135 11.48 2.06 -3.05
N GLY A 136 11.17 2.92 -4.02
CA GLY A 136 10.07 2.69 -4.97
C GLY A 136 10.28 1.42 -5.79
N LYS A 137 11.45 1.26 -6.41
CA LYS A 137 11.74 0.09 -7.26
C LYS A 137 11.88 -1.19 -6.44
N ASP A 138 12.74 -1.15 -5.43
CA ASP A 138 13.23 -2.37 -4.78
C ASP A 138 12.31 -2.86 -3.67
N ALA A 139 11.60 -1.97 -2.97
CA ALA A 139 10.70 -2.33 -1.87
C ALA A 139 9.23 -2.35 -2.28
N MET A 140 8.82 -1.43 -3.16
CA MET A 140 7.42 -1.25 -3.57
C MET A 140 7.10 -1.87 -4.93
N GLY A 141 8.09 -2.07 -5.80
CA GLY A 141 7.92 -2.58 -7.16
C GLY A 141 7.73 -1.49 -8.22
N SER A 142 7.54 -0.22 -7.87
CA SER A 142 7.54 0.86 -8.86
C SER A 142 8.07 2.14 -8.23
N LYS A 143 8.96 2.83 -8.95
CA LYS A 143 9.22 4.24 -8.64
C LYS A 143 8.10 5.13 -9.16
N TYR A 144 8.06 6.36 -8.67
CA TYR A 144 7.21 7.41 -9.23
C TYR A 144 7.91 8.12 -10.38
N PHE A 145 7.15 8.49 -11.42
CA PHE A 145 7.66 9.29 -12.52
C PHE A 145 6.63 10.26 -13.12
N ILE A 146 5.33 9.93 -13.12
CA ILE A 146 4.30 10.83 -13.62
C ILE A 146 2.91 10.52 -13.06
N HIS A 147 2.04 11.53 -13.06
CA HIS A 147 0.65 11.39 -12.68
C HIS A 147 -0.29 12.19 -13.59
N GLY A 148 -1.56 11.76 -13.62
CA GLY A 148 -2.64 12.41 -14.34
C GLY A 148 -3.28 13.55 -13.55
N LYS A 149 -4.58 13.76 -13.74
CA LYS A 149 -5.39 14.78 -13.07
C LYS A 149 -6.76 14.21 -12.69
N GLY A 150 -7.35 14.77 -11.63
CA GLY A 150 -8.69 14.37 -11.19
C GLY A 150 -8.71 13.01 -10.51
N SER A 151 -9.89 12.39 -10.48
CA SER A 151 -10.08 11.03 -9.96
C SER A 151 -9.71 9.97 -10.98
N THR A 152 -9.51 8.76 -10.48
CA THR A 152 -9.19 7.56 -11.27
C THR A 152 -10.38 6.61 -11.21
N THR A 153 -10.81 6.06 -12.34
CA THR A 153 -11.80 4.97 -12.36
C THR A 153 -11.04 3.66 -12.31
N VAL A 154 -11.28 2.81 -11.32
CA VAL A 154 -10.52 1.59 -11.08
C VAL A 154 -11.38 0.34 -11.17
N GLU A 155 -10.80 -0.76 -11.61
CA GLU A 155 -11.47 -2.06 -11.66
C GLU A 155 -10.46 -3.21 -11.48
N PRO A 156 -10.87 -4.32 -10.82
CA PRO A 156 -10.03 -5.51 -10.73
C PRO A 156 -9.72 -6.07 -12.12
N VAL A 157 -8.49 -6.51 -12.34
CA VAL A 157 -8.10 -7.21 -13.56
C VAL A 157 -8.91 -8.50 -13.68
N GLN A 158 -9.49 -8.77 -14.85
CA GLN A 158 -10.44 -9.87 -15.05
C GLN A 158 -9.92 -11.23 -14.54
N LYS A 159 -8.66 -11.57 -14.84
CA LYS A 159 -8.02 -12.83 -14.40
C LYS A 159 -7.75 -12.90 -12.90
N GLN A 160 -7.75 -11.77 -12.19
CA GLN A 160 -7.47 -11.66 -10.75
C GLN A 160 -8.71 -11.44 -9.89
N ARG A 161 -9.92 -11.43 -10.46
CA ARG A 161 -11.17 -11.22 -9.71
C ARG A 161 -11.40 -12.26 -8.60
N GLY A 162 -10.80 -13.44 -8.72
CA GLY A 162 -10.82 -14.52 -7.72
C GLY A 162 -9.69 -14.45 -6.68
N HIS A 163 -8.79 -13.47 -6.75
CA HIS A 163 -7.71 -13.31 -5.79
C HIS A 163 -8.27 -13.01 -4.39
N GLU A 164 -7.72 -13.63 -3.34
CA GLU A 164 -8.27 -13.56 -1.98
C GLU A 164 -8.37 -12.14 -1.41
N ILE A 165 -7.47 -11.24 -1.83
CA ILE A 165 -7.52 -9.79 -1.51
C ILE A 165 -8.88 -9.16 -1.84
N PHE A 166 -9.63 -9.69 -2.81
CA PHE A 166 -10.96 -9.19 -3.16
C PHE A 166 -12.11 -9.83 -2.35
N THR A 167 -11.82 -10.63 -1.32
CA THR A 167 -12.85 -11.22 -0.44
C THR A 167 -13.69 -10.12 0.22
N GLY A 168 -14.99 -10.10 -0.10
CA GLY A 168 -15.95 -9.09 0.37
C GLY A 168 -15.86 -7.73 -0.33
N TYR A 169 -14.95 -7.53 -1.29
CA TYR A 169 -14.87 -6.32 -2.10
C TYR A 169 -15.97 -6.35 -3.18
N ASN A 170 -16.74 -5.27 -3.34
CA ASN A 170 -17.76 -5.19 -4.38
C ASN A 170 -17.13 -4.90 -5.76
N GLN A 171 -17.09 -5.93 -6.61
CA GLN A 171 -16.54 -5.91 -7.97
C GLN A 171 -17.59 -5.70 -9.08
N ALA A 172 -18.84 -5.36 -8.75
CA ALA A 172 -19.95 -5.36 -9.71
C ALA A 172 -19.80 -4.32 -10.84
N ALA A 173 -19.08 -3.24 -10.59
CA ALA A 173 -18.80 -2.19 -11.57
C ALA A 173 -17.47 -1.49 -11.27
N PRO A 174 -16.84 -0.83 -12.26
CA PRO A 174 -15.72 0.06 -12.03
C PRO A 174 -16.06 1.13 -10.98
N ARG A 175 -15.10 1.45 -10.12
CA ARG A 175 -15.28 2.34 -8.96
C ARG A 175 -14.44 3.60 -9.12
N LYS A 176 -14.99 4.75 -8.75
CA LYS A 176 -14.17 5.98 -8.71
C LYS A 176 -13.32 6.01 -7.44
N ALA A 177 -12.01 5.98 -7.62
CA ALA A 177 -11.02 6.26 -6.59
C ALA A 177 -10.65 7.75 -6.60
N ALA A 178 -10.64 8.37 -5.42
CA ALA A 178 -10.18 9.74 -5.29
C ALA A 178 -8.66 9.84 -5.53
N GLY A 179 -8.23 10.96 -6.11
CA GLY A 179 -6.85 11.24 -6.50
C GLY A 179 -6.45 10.65 -7.85
N THR A 180 -5.32 11.15 -8.34
CA THR A 180 -4.88 11.01 -9.73
C THR A 180 -4.32 9.62 -10.02
N LEU A 181 -4.40 9.20 -11.28
CA LEU A 181 -3.69 8.03 -11.77
C LEU A 181 -2.18 8.31 -11.71
N TYR A 182 -1.41 7.39 -11.14
CA TYR A 182 0.03 7.33 -11.33
C TYR A 182 0.28 6.29 -12.41
N LEU A 183 1.19 6.58 -13.34
CA LEU A 183 1.69 5.52 -14.21
C LEU A 183 2.71 4.70 -13.40
N SER A 184 2.74 3.39 -13.64
CA SER A 184 3.55 2.43 -12.88
C SER A 184 4.53 1.71 -13.81
N ASP A 185 5.69 1.35 -13.26
CA ASP A 185 6.74 0.59 -13.96
C ASP A 185 7.07 -0.63 -13.10
N LEU A 186 6.21 -1.65 -13.21
CA LEU A 186 6.25 -2.83 -12.37
C LEU A 186 7.15 -3.93 -12.98
N PRO A 187 7.86 -4.71 -12.15
CA PRO A 187 8.54 -5.93 -12.56
C PRO A 187 7.61 -6.89 -13.30
N GLU A 188 8.13 -7.60 -14.30
CA GLU A 188 7.35 -8.54 -15.11
C GLU A 188 6.67 -9.64 -14.29
N ASN A 189 7.26 -10.03 -13.16
CA ASN A 189 6.72 -11.03 -12.25
C ASN A 189 5.74 -10.46 -11.21
N ALA A 190 5.41 -9.17 -11.25
CA ALA A 190 4.38 -8.59 -10.40
C ALA A 190 2.99 -9.06 -10.86
N THR A 191 2.15 -9.43 -9.88
CA THR A 191 0.75 -9.76 -10.13
C THR A 191 -0.08 -8.50 -10.02
N VAL A 192 -0.45 -7.92 -11.16
CA VAL A 192 -1.38 -6.77 -11.22
C VAL A 192 -2.78 -7.23 -10.84
N LEU A 193 -3.32 -6.64 -9.77
CA LEU A 193 -4.64 -6.97 -9.22
C LEU A 193 -5.72 -6.01 -9.69
N MET A 194 -5.41 -4.72 -9.84
CA MET A 194 -6.35 -3.67 -10.22
C MET A 194 -5.68 -2.66 -11.14
N THR A 195 -6.38 -2.25 -12.19
CA THR A 195 -5.99 -1.15 -13.07
C THR A 195 -6.85 0.08 -12.81
N GLY A 196 -6.35 1.24 -13.23
CA GLY A 196 -7.02 2.52 -13.11
C GLY A 196 -6.91 3.33 -14.38
N THR A 197 -8.01 3.96 -14.79
CA THR A 197 -8.10 4.85 -15.94
C THR A 197 -8.24 6.30 -15.46
N GLY A 198 -7.37 7.17 -15.96
CA GLY A 198 -7.28 8.57 -15.56
C GLY A 198 -6.93 9.51 -16.71
N LYS A 199 -7.20 10.80 -16.52
CA LYS A 199 -6.97 11.84 -17.53
C LYS A 199 -5.66 12.57 -17.30
N PHE A 200 -5.07 13.12 -18.35
CA PHE A 200 -3.85 13.95 -18.26
C PHE A 200 -4.12 15.40 -18.67
N LYS A 201 -3.28 16.33 -18.18
CA LYS A 201 -3.36 17.75 -18.57
C LYS A 201 -2.67 18.02 -19.91
N ARG A 202 -1.59 17.28 -20.18
CA ARG A 202 -0.75 17.40 -21.36
C ARG A 202 -0.80 16.08 -22.13
N THR A 203 -0.57 16.14 -23.44
CA THR A 203 -0.54 15.00 -24.36
C THR A 203 0.69 15.11 -25.26
N GLY A 204 1.14 13.98 -25.81
CA GLY A 204 2.41 13.86 -26.54
C GLY A 204 3.60 13.73 -25.61
N THR A 205 4.78 14.06 -26.12
CA THR A 205 6.05 14.02 -25.39
C THR A 205 6.10 15.07 -24.29
N VAL A 206 6.24 14.63 -23.04
CA VAL A 206 6.30 15.48 -21.85
C VAL A 206 7.54 15.15 -21.03
N THR A 207 8.42 16.13 -20.83
CA THR A 207 9.60 16.02 -19.96
C THR A 207 9.34 16.65 -18.59
N ASN A 208 9.75 15.97 -17.53
CA ASN A 208 9.77 16.44 -16.14
C ASN A 208 11.08 16.02 -15.45
N SER A 209 11.21 16.26 -14.14
CA SER A 209 12.39 15.86 -13.35
C SER A 209 12.63 14.34 -13.28
N PHE A 210 11.68 13.53 -13.72
CA PHE A 210 11.74 12.07 -13.70
C PHE A 210 11.89 11.46 -15.11
N GLY A 211 12.15 12.28 -16.12
CA GLY A 211 12.41 11.84 -17.50
C GLY A 211 11.39 12.36 -18.52
N THR A 212 11.39 11.73 -19.69
CA THR A 212 10.50 12.04 -20.82
C THR A 212 9.48 10.93 -21.00
N HIS A 213 8.21 11.31 -21.15
CA HIS A 213 7.06 10.41 -21.12
C HIS A 213 6.13 10.69 -22.30
N GLU A 214 5.58 9.65 -22.91
CA GLU A 214 4.55 9.76 -23.94
C GLU A 214 3.16 9.67 -23.33
N LEU A 215 2.39 10.76 -23.40
CA LEU A 215 1.09 10.85 -22.74
C LEU A 215 -0.08 10.95 -23.72
N LYS A 216 -1.14 10.20 -23.42
CA LYS A 216 -2.46 10.37 -24.06
C LYS A 216 -3.40 11.16 -23.14
N ALA A 217 -4.49 11.68 -23.70
CA ALA A 217 -5.47 12.46 -22.93
C ALA A 217 -6.10 11.63 -21.79
N GLU A 218 -6.21 10.32 -22.01
CA GLU A 218 -6.65 9.31 -21.06
C GLU A 218 -5.75 8.09 -21.20
N MET A 219 -5.35 7.51 -20.06
CA MET A 219 -4.51 6.31 -20.01
C MET A 219 -5.04 5.38 -18.90
N THR A 220 -4.74 4.09 -19.06
CA THR A 220 -5.02 3.05 -18.07
C THR A 220 -3.69 2.44 -17.65
N ASP A 221 -3.49 2.27 -16.34
CA ASP A 221 -2.26 1.73 -15.77
C ASP A 221 -2.56 1.00 -14.45
N ASP A 222 -1.54 0.35 -13.88
CA ASP A 222 -1.63 -0.49 -12.71
C ASP A 222 -1.69 0.33 -11.42
N VAL A 223 -2.67 0.02 -10.57
CA VAL A 223 -2.92 0.78 -9.33
C VAL A 223 -2.87 -0.07 -8.07
N VAL A 224 -2.99 -1.40 -8.19
CA VAL A 224 -2.83 -2.35 -7.07
C VAL A 224 -2.13 -3.60 -7.60
N TRP A 225 -1.09 -4.05 -6.90
CA TRP A 225 -0.34 -5.24 -7.26
C TRP A 225 0.10 -6.03 -6.02
N ALA A 226 0.33 -7.32 -6.26
CA ALA A 226 1.00 -8.25 -5.38
C ALA A 226 2.36 -8.61 -5.98
N TRP A 227 3.42 -8.58 -5.17
CA TRP A 227 4.78 -8.88 -5.64
C TRP A 227 5.63 -9.49 -4.52
N GLU A 228 6.82 -9.95 -4.86
CA GLU A 228 7.87 -10.32 -3.90
C GLU A 228 9.08 -9.43 -4.17
N ASN A 229 9.46 -8.64 -3.18
CA ASN A 229 10.56 -7.69 -3.32
C ASN A 229 11.91 -8.42 -3.47
N ARG A 230 12.96 -7.67 -3.81
CA ARG A 230 14.31 -8.24 -4.03
C ARG A 230 14.93 -8.94 -2.82
N TRP A 231 14.34 -8.77 -1.63
CA TRP A 231 14.77 -9.39 -0.38
C TRP A 231 13.86 -10.55 0.05
N GLY A 232 12.88 -10.96 -0.77
CA GLY A 232 11.96 -12.07 -0.50
C GLY A 232 10.70 -11.69 0.28
N GLY A 233 10.48 -10.40 0.55
CA GLY A 233 9.29 -9.94 1.27
C GLY A 233 8.08 -9.81 0.36
N ARG A 234 6.93 -10.38 0.77
CA ARG A 234 5.65 -10.15 0.08
C ARG A 234 5.25 -8.67 0.12
N VAL A 235 4.89 -8.13 -1.03
CA VAL A 235 4.52 -6.73 -1.22
C VAL A 235 3.06 -6.64 -1.64
N PHE A 236 2.26 -5.93 -0.84
CA PHE A 236 1.00 -5.35 -1.33
C PHE A 236 1.25 -3.87 -1.64
N GLY A 237 1.42 -3.58 -2.93
CA GLY A 237 1.69 -2.24 -3.41
C GLY A 237 0.44 -1.62 -4.02
N THR A 238 0.19 -0.36 -3.73
CA THR A 238 -0.88 0.38 -4.38
C THR A 238 -0.53 1.84 -4.57
N THR A 239 -0.88 2.37 -5.73
CA THR A 239 -0.92 3.80 -5.95
C THR A 239 -2.24 4.40 -5.46
N LEU A 240 -3.09 3.71 -4.68
CA LEU A 240 -4.25 4.28 -3.98
C LEU A 240 -3.88 4.73 -2.56
N GLY A 241 -4.79 5.40 -1.85
CA GLY A 241 -4.55 5.92 -0.49
C GLY A 241 -4.91 7.41 -0.30
N HIS A 242 -5.72 8.00 -1.17
CA HIS A 242 -6.27 9.34 -0.95
C HIS A 242 -7.28 9.32 0.22
N PRO A 243 -7.50 10.41 0.99
CA PRO A 243 -8.56 10.45 2.01
C PRO A 243 -9.93 10.00 1.51
N GLY A 244 -10.25 10.37 0.27
CA GLY A 244 -11.48 9.95 -0.41
C GLY A 244 -11.57 8.45 -0.72
N THR A 245 -10.45 7.72 -0.86
CA THR A 245 -10.50 6.25 -0.92
C THR A 245 -10.68 5.66 0.47
N PHE A 246 -10.10 6.26 1.52
CA PHE A 246 -10.37 5.84 2.91
C PHE A 246 -11.83 6.06 3.32
N ALA A 247 -12.51 7.06 2.76
CA ALA A 247 -13.93 7.32 2.99
C ALA A 247 -14.90 6.30 2.34
N ASP A 248 -14.41 5.33 1.56
CA ASP A 248 -15.21 4.24 1.01
C ASP A 248 -14.77 2.90 1.61
N ALA A 249 -15.69 2.23 2.32
CA ALA A 249 -15.44 0.96 2.99
C ALA A 249 -14.95 -0.15 2.05
N ASN A 250 -15.26 -0.11 0.74
CA ASN A 250 -14.73 -1.08 -0.22
C ASN A 250 -13.21 -0.96 -0.37
N PHE A 251 -12.69 0.27 -0.44
CA PHE A 251 -11.24 0.48 -0.51
C PHE A 251 -10.58 0.22 0.85
N VAL A 252 -11.21 0.59 1.97
CA VAL A 252 -10.69 0.22 3.29
C VAL A 252 -10.58 -1.30 3.43
N ARG A 253 -11.58 -2.05 2.96
CA ARG A 253 -11.53 -3.52 2.91
C ARG A 253 -10.37 -4.01 2.06
N LEU A 254 -10.19 -3.45 0.87
CA LEU A 254 -9.07 -3.80 -0.01
C LEU A 254 -7.72 -3.61 0.71
N PHE A 255 -7.55 -2.51 1.44
CA PHE A 255 -6.33 -2.23 2.18
C PHE A 255 -6.10 -3.21 3.34
N ILE A 256 -7.14 -3.49 4.13
CA ILE A 256 -7.07 -4.45 5.25
C ILE A 256 -6.77 -5.86 4.73
N ASN A 257 -7.43 -6.29 3.66
CA ASN A 257 -7.18 -7.58 3.03
C ASN A 257 -5.75 -7.65 2.47
N GLY A 258 -5.26 -6.58 1.84
CA GLY A 258 -3.88 -6.49 1.36
C GLY A 258 -2.84 -6.60 2.48
N ILE A 259 -3.09 -5.97 3.64
CA ILE A 259 -2.24 -6.09 4.82
C ILE A 259 -2.21 -7.53 5.36
N HIS A 260 -3.38 -8.18 5.49
CA HIS A 260 -3.45 -9.58 5.92
C HIS A 260 -2.71 -10.51 4.95
N TRP A 261 -2.97 -10.34 3.65
CA TRP A 261 -2.35 -11.13 2.60
C TRP A 261 -0.82 -11.00 2.61
N ALA A 262 -0.29 -9.77 2.68
CA ALA A 262 1.15 -9.53 2.72
C ALA A 262 1.78 -10.23 3.93
N ALA A 263 1.14 -10.13 5.11
CA ALA A 263 1.55 -10.81 6.33
C ALA A 263 1.37 -12.34 6.32
N GLY A 264 0.76 -12.92 5.28
CA GLY A 264 0.43 -14.35 5.20
C GLY A 264 -0.61 -14.79 6.21
N LYS A 265 -1.48 -13.87 6.62
CA LYS A 265 -2.62 -14.16 7.48
C LYS A 265 -3.88 -14.29 6.62
N PRO A 266 -4.86 -15.11 7.03
CA PRO A 266 -6.14 -15.18 6.35
C PRO A 266 -6.76 -13.79 6.21
N VAL A 267 -7.25 -13.44 5.02
CA VAL A 267 -8.01 -12.19 4.85
C VAL A 267 -9.33 -12.27 5.62
N PRO A 268 -9.86 -11.13 6.12
CA PRO A 268 -11.17 -11.11 6.76
C PRO A 268 -12.28 -11.70 5.89
N PRO A 269 -13.23 -12.46 6.46
CA PRO A 269 -14.34 -13.01 5.69
C PRO A 269 -15.22 -11.89 5.11
N ALA A 270 -15.99 -12.21 4.07
CA ALA A 270 -16.88 -11.24 3.42
C ALA A 270 -17.91 -10.63 4.38
N SER A 271 -18.31 -11.36 5.43
CA SER A 271 -19.23 -10.91 6.48
C SER A 271 -18.59 -9.98 7.52
N ALA A 272 -17.25 -9.88 7.59
CA ALA A 272 -16.59 -9.00 8.54
C ALA A 272 -17.00 -7.55 8.31
N LYS A 273 -17.31 -6.79 9.36
CA LYS A 273 -17.69 -5.39 9.22
C LYS A 273 -16.45 -4.55 8.95
N ILE A 274 -16.48 -3.76 7.87
CA ILE A 274 -15.43 -2.81 7.52
C ILE A 274 -16.04 -1.43 7.43
N GLU A 275 -15.47 -0.48 8.17
CA GLU A 275 -15.96 0.89 8.27
C GLU A 275 -15.17 1.83 7.34
N PRO A 276 -15.84 2.80 6.71
CA PRO A 276 -15.14 3.90 6.05
C PRO A 276 -14.38 4.73 7.08
N ILE A 277 -13.22 5.25 6.70
CA ILE A 277 -12.35 6.09 7.51
C ILE A 277 -12.49 7.52 7.03
N GLY A 278 -13.24 8.31 7.78
CA GLY A 278 -13.53 9.70 7.47
C GLY A 278 -12.37 10.64 7.79
N ALA A 279 -11.98 11.45 6.81
CA ALA A 279 -11.45 12.77 7.12
C ALA A 279 -12.62 13.61 7.64
N GLU A 280 -12.57 14.10 8.88
CA GLU A 280 -13.44 15.21 9.28
C GLU A 280 -13.41 16.25 8.15
N GLN A 281 -14.58 16.49 7.56
CA GLN A 281 -14.76 17.63 6.69
C GLN A 281 -14.56 18.85 7.56
N GLY A 282 -13.42 19.53 7.41
CA GLY A 282 -13.30 20.90 7.90
C GLY A 282 -14.45 21.72 7.30
N PRO A 283 -14.91 22.78 7.99
CA PRO A 283 -16.11 23.52 7.58
C PRO A 283 -16.00 23.91 6.11
N LYS A 284 -17.07 23.62 5.34
CA LYS A 284 -17.20 24.09 3.96
C LYS A 284 -16.97 25.61 3.99
N LYS A 285 -15.85 26.07 3.43
CA LYS A 285 -15.76 27.49 3.04
C LYS A 285 -16.84 27.68 1.98
N ASN A 286 -17.93 28.32 2.37
CA ASN A 286 -18.87 28.89 1.41
C ASN A 286 -18.06 29.78 0.46
N SER A 287 -17.89 29.32 -0.77
CA SER A 287 -17.44 30.19 -1.85
C SER A 287 -18.62 31.08 -2.23
N GLN A 288 -18.81 32.15 -1.47
CA GLN A 288 -19.41 33.36 -2.00
C GLN A 288 -18.30 34.15 -2.69
N ARG A 289 -18.37 34.18 -4.02
CA ARG A 289 -18.08 35.33 -4.89
C ARG A 289 -18.55 34.99 -6.29
#